data_AF-A0ABF7QDP3-F1
#
_entry.id   AF-A0ABF7QDP3-F1
#
_cell.length_a   1.000
_cell.length_b   1.000
_cell.length_c   1.000
_cell.angle_alpha   90.00
_cell.angle_beta   90.00
_cell.angle_gamma   90.00
#
_symmetry.space_group_name_H-M   'P 1'
#
loop_
_entity.id
_entity.type
_entity.pdbx_description
1 polymer ?
#
loop_
_entity_poly.entity_id
_entity_poly.type
_entity_poly.pdbx_seq_one_letter_code
_entity_poly.pdbx_strand_id
1 'polypeptide(L)'
;MYPPHHRLRLTLTAVTLAGLAIVATGVGLRAETPPPSPAYLPSVSDLMIATIQPRHIRLWIAAHSGNWAFSAYELGNLKGALNRVSRAQPLVDGNSFADMTTAVTQQPFEALAQAIKQKDIGRFEQSYADLTAACNSCHQALNRAAVVIKVPQSASVADLDFAPGAE
;
A
#
# COMPACT_ATOMS: atom_id res chain seq x y z
N MET A 1 -100.63 -33.05 9.79
CA MET A 1 -101.36 -32.03 9.01
C MET A 1 -100.44 -30.84 8.81
N TYR A 2 -99.82 -30.73 7.64
CA TYR A 2 -99.06 -29.54 7.23
C TYR A 2 -99.22 -29.40 5.70
N PRO A 3 -99.74 -28.29 5.17
CA PRO A 3 -99.79 -27.99 3.74
C PRO A 3 -98.70 -26.96 3.39
N PRO A 4 -98.72 -26.33 2.20
CA PRO A 4 -98.64 -26.92 0.87
C PRO A 4 -97.41 -26.39 0.11
N HIS A 5 -97.16 -27.00 -1.05
CA HIS A 5 -96.14 -26.60 -2.01
C HIS A 5 -96.37 -25.19 -2.58
N HIS A 6 -95.35 -24.34 -2.55
CA HIS A 6 -95.21 -23.24 -3.50
C HIS A 6 -93.96 -23.46 -4.36
N ARG A 7 -94.22 -23.66 -5.66
CA ARG A 7 -93.22 -23.62 -6.73
C ARG A 7 -92.70 -22.19 -6.83
N LEU A 8 -91.39 -21.99 -6.68
CA LEU A 8 -90.78 -20.72 -7.08
C LEU A 8 -89.62 -20.96 -8.04
N ARG A 9 -89.71 -20.21 -9.14
CA ARG A 9 -88.97 -20.33 -10.39
C ARG A 9 -87.53 -19.85 -10.23
N LEU A 10 -86.66 -20.57 -10.93
CA LEU A 10 -85.27 -20.29 -11.21
C LEU A 10 -85.07 -18.84 -11.71
N THR A 11 -84.16 -18.10 -11.10
CA THR A 11 -83.53 -16.92 -11.71
C THR A 11 -82.01 -17.10 -11.65
N LEU A 12 -81.42 -17.39 -12.81
CA LEU A 12 -79.97 -17.32 -13.01
C LEU A 12 -79.56 -15.85 -12.93
N THR A 13 -78.75 -15.50 -11.93
CA THR A 13 -77.98 -14.26 -11.96
C THR A 13 -76.56 -14.61 -12.39
N ALA A 14 -76.21 -14.20 -13.62
CA ALA A 14 -74.85 -14.28 -14.13
C ALA A 14 -74.00 -13.23 -13.39
N VAL A 15 -73.08 -13.69 -12.55
CA VAL A 15 -72.09 -12.84 -11.87
C VAL A 15 -71.01 -12.47 -12.90
N THR A 16 -70.97 -11.19 -13.27
CA THR A 16 -69.89 -10.62 -14.09
C THR A 16 -68.65 -10.40 -13.22
N LEU A 17 -67.59 -11.17 -13.47
CA LEU A 17 -66.25 -10.89 -12.94
C LEU A 17 -65.65 -9.68 -13.67
N ALA A 18 -65.73 -8.50 -13.05
CA ALA A 18 -64.95 -7.35 -13.48
C ALA A 18 -63.50 -7.55 -13.02
N GLY A 19 -62.59 -7.83 -13.97
CA GLY A 19 -61.16 -7.94 -13.71
C GLY A 19 -60.56 -6.59 -13.33
N LEU A 20 -59.96 -6.51 -12.14
CA LEU A 20 -59.21 -5.34 -11.68
C LEU A 20 -57.82 -5.37 -12.33
N ALA A 21 -57.62 -4.61 -13.41
CA ALA A 21 -56.29 -4.40 -13.98
C ALA A 21 -55.50 -3.46 -13.08
N ILE A 22 -54.56 -4.00 -12.30
CA ILE A 22 -53.62 -3.21 -11.52
C ILE A 22 -52.58 -2.65 -12.50
N VAL A 23 -52.72 -1.37 -12.86
CA VAL A 23 -51.67 -0.62 -13.57
C VAL A 23 -50.57 -0.35 -12.54
N ALA A 24 -49.54 -1.20 -12.54
CA ALA A 24 -48.32 -0.94 -11.77
C ALA A 24 -47.64 0.30 -12.34
N THR A 25 -47.85 1.46 -11.72
CA THR A 25 -47.04 2.65 -11.93
C THR A 25 -45.64 2.32 -11.43
N GLY A 26 -44.75 1.97 -12.35
CA GLY A 26 -43.34 1.75 -12.08
C GLY A 26 -42.67 3.04 -11.62
N VAL A 27 -42.83 3.40 -10.35
CA VAL A 27 -41.88 4.27 -9.66
C VAL A 27 -40.62 3.44 -9.51
N GLY A 28 -39.74 3.52 -10.49
CA GLY A 28 -38.43 2.88 -10.40
C GLY A 28 -37.71 3.42 -9.18
N LEU A 29 -37.54 2.59 -8.15
CA LEU A 29 -36.51 2.84 -7.15
C LEU A 29 -35.18 2.82 -7.90
N ARG A 30 -34.67 4.00 -8.28
CA ARG A 30 -33.26 4.16 -8.59
C ARG A 30 -32.51 3.90 -7.29
N ALA A 31 -31.79 2.78 -7.24
CA ALA A 31 -30.77 2.60 -6.23
C ALA A 31 -29.72 3.69 -6.48
N GLU A 32 -29.71 4.72 -5.62
CA GLU A 32 -28.67 5.74 -5.63
C GLU A 32 -27.34 5.01 -5.39
N THR A 33 -26.44 5.04 -6.38
CA THR A 33 -25.14 4.41 -6.21
C THR A 33 -24.38 5.24 -5.18
N PRO A 34 -23.92 4.67 -4.05
CA PRO A 34 -23.19 5.44 -3.07
C PRO A 34 -21.96 6.06 -3.74
N PRO A 35 -21.56 7.29 -3.35
CA PRO A 35 -20.39 7.93 -3.91
C PRO A 35 -19.17 7.01 -3.74
N PRO A 36 -18.25 6.99 -4.72
CA PRO A 36 -17.04 6.18 -4.61
C PRO A 36 -16.30 6.57 -3.33
N SER A 37 -15.90 5.57 -2.55
CA SER A 37 -15.04 5.82 -1.41
C SER A 37 -13.73 6.42 -1.91
N PRO A 38 -13.16 7.43 -1.20
CA PRO A 38 -11.88 7.99 -1.59
C PRO A 38 -10.84 6.88 -1.67
N ALA A 39 -10.00 6.93 -2.72
CA ALA A 39 -8.92 5.97 -2.88
C ALA A 39 -8.01 6.02 -1.64
N TYR A 40 -7.75 4.87 -1.04
CA TYR A 40 -6.81 4.78 0.08
C TYR A 40 -5.42 5.19 -0.39
N LEU A 41 -4.88 6.23 0.23
CA LEU A 41 -3.50 6.67 0.02
C LEU A 41 -2.68 6.32 1.26
N PRO A 42 -1.76 5.35 1.18
CA PRO A 42 -0.91 4.99 2.31
C PRO A 42 -0.13 6.22 2.82
N SER A 43 0.00 6.34 4.14
CA SER A 43 0.79 7.41 4.75
C SER A 43 2.27 7.23 4.44
N VAL A 44 3.07 8.29 4.64
CA VAL A 44 4.54 8.18 4.57
C VAL A 44 5.04 7.09 5.53
N SER A 45 4.47 7.00 6.73
CA SER A 45 4.86 5.98 7.72
C SER A 45 4.60 4.56 7.21
N ASP A 46 3.43 4.32 6.61
CA ASP A 46 3.10 3.01 6.03
C ASP A 46 4.09 2.64 4.93
N LEU A 47 4.42 3.59 4.06
CA LEU A 47 5.36 3.38 2.97
C LEU A 47 6.80 3.17 3.46
N MET A 48 7.22 3.87 4.52
CA MET A 48 8.54 3.69 5.15
C MET A 48 8.70 2.27 5.70
N ILE A 49 7.71 1.79 6.46
CA ILE A 49 7.72 0.45 7.04
C ILE A 49 7.59 -0.63 5.96
N ALA A 50 6.67 -0.46 5.00
CA ALA A 50 6.38 -1.49 4.02
C ALA A 50 7.43 -1.59 2.90
N THR A 51 8.14 -0.50 2.60
CA THR A 51 8.97 -0.44 1.37
C THR A 51 10.41 -0.01 1.57
N ILE A 52 10.73 0.78 2.61
CA ILE A 52 12.07 1.35 2.80
C ILE A 52 12.86 0.50 3.80
N GLN A 53 12.35 0.34 5.02
CA GLN A 53 13.03 -0.38 6.09
C GLN A 53 13.41 -1.83 5.72
N PRO A 54 12.55 -2.64 5.07
CA PRO A 54 12.91 -4.00 4.67
C PRO A 54 14.04 -4.05 3.63
N ARG A 55 14.18 -3.01 2.80
CA ARG A 55 15.26 -2.93 1.80
C ARG A 55 16.57 -2.47 2.42
N HIS A 56 16.50 -1.53 3.35
CA HIS A 56 17.65 -1.08 4.12
C HIS A 56 18.33 -2.24 4.86
N ILE A 57 17.57 -3.13 5.51
CA ILE A 57 18.12 -4.32 6.18
C ILE A 57 18.63 -5.37 5.19
N ARG A 58 17.91 -5.63 4.09
CA ARG A 58 18.35 -6.59 3.06
C ARG A 58 19.65 -6.17 2.39
N LEU A 59 19.83 -4.87 2.14
CA LEU A 59 21.07 -4.31 1.60
C LEU A 59 22.27 -4.60 2.51
N TRP A 60 22.11 -4.42 3.83
CA TRP A 60 23.15 -4.74 4.81
C TRP A 60 23.51 -6.22 4.78
N ILE A 61 22.51 -7.09 4.89
CA ILE A 61 22.75 -8.54 4.91
C ILE A 61 23.43 -8.99 3.62
N ALA A 62 22.94 -8.54 2.45
CA ALA A 62 23.49 -8.91 1.15
C ALA A 62 24.99 -8.57 1.02
N ALA A 63 25.40 -7.37 1.45
CA ALA A 63 26.80 -6.95 1.37
C ALA A 63 27.69 -7.76 2.31
N HIS A 64 27.22 -8.00 3.55
CA HIS A 64 27.95 -8.82 4.54
C HIS A 64 28.02 -10.30 4.16
N SER A 65 27.07 -10.80 3.36
CA SER A 65 27.13 -12.13 2.75
C SER A 65 28.01 -12.19 1.50
N GLY A 66 28.62 -11.08 1.08
CA GLY A 66 29.41 -10.99 -0.15
C GLY A 66 28.58 -11.08 -1.44
N ASN A 67 27.25 -10.99 -1.34
CA ASN A 67 26.35 -11.02 -2.49
C ASN A 67 26.19 -9.61 -3.06
N TRP A 68 27.23 -9.19 -3.79
CA TRP A 68 27.32 -7.85 -4.38
C TRP A 68 26.26 -7.58 -5.45
N ALA A 69 25.86 -8.62 -6.19
CA ALA A 69 24.77 -8.52 -7.17
C ALA A 69 23.44 -8.19 -6.48
N PHE A 70 23.11 -8.91 -5.40
CA PHE A 70 21.90 -8.62 -4.63
C PHE A 70 22.00 -7.30 -3.86
N SER A 71 23.20 -6.92 -3.42
CA SER A 71 23.44 -5.60 -2.83
C SER A 71 23.13 -4.47 -3.82
N ALA A 72 23.60 -4.58 -5.07
CA ALA A 72 23.28 -3.60 -6.12
C ALA A 72 21.78 -3.56 -6.42
N TYR A 73 21.13 -4.73 -6.46
CA TYR A 73 19.69 -4.84 -6.63
C TYR A 73 18.91 -4.15 -5.50
N GLU A 74 19.24 -4.39 -4.23
CA GLU A 74 18.53 -3.75 -3.11
C GLU A 74 18.85 -2.26 -2.98
N LEU A 75 20.07 -1.81 -3.30
CA LEU A 75 20.41 -0.39 -3.36
C LEU A 75 19.52 0.35 -4.38
N GLY A 76 19.42 -0.21 -5.60
CA GLY A 76 18.56 0.33 -6.65
C GLY A 76 17.09 0.33 -6.26
N ASN A 77 16.62 -0.74 -5.63
CA ASN A 77 15.24 -0.82 -5.17
C ASN A 77 14.93 0.11 -4.00
N LEU A 78 15.88 0.34 -3.09
CA LEU A 78 15.74 1.30 -1.98
C LEU A 78 15.59 2.72 -2.53
N LYS A 79 16.45 3.13 -3.47
CA LYS A 79 16.33 4.42 -4.19
C LYS A 79 15.00 4.51 -4.95
N GLY A 80 14.62 3.45 -5.67
CA GLY A 80 13.36 3.38 -6.40
C GLY A 80 12.13 3.45 -5.50
N ALA A 81 12.20 2.88 -4.30
CA ALA A 81 11.12 2.92 -3.32
C ALA A 81 10.94 4.34 -2.76
N LEU A 82 12.03 5.03 -2.39
CA LEU A 82 11.98 6.43 -1.99
C LEU A 82 11.34 7.31 -3.09
N ASN A 83 11.72 7.11 -4.35
CA ASN A 83 11.10 7.83 -5.47
C ASN A 83 9.59 7.54 -5.62
N ARG A 84 9.14 6.33 -5.29
CA ARG A 84 7.70 6.00 -5.26
C ARG A 84 6.99 6.71 -4.10
N VAL A 85 7.63 6.79 -2.94
CA VAL A 85 7.10 7.57 -1.80
C VAL A 85 6.93 9.03 -2.21
N SER A 86 7.92 9.64 -2.86
CA SER A 86 7.82 11.03 -3.33
C SER A 86 6.66 11.26 -4.30
N ARG A 87 6.27 10.26 -5.10
CA ARG A 87 5.13 10.39 -6.02
C ARG A 87 3.79 10.20 -5.31
N ALA A 88 3.74 9.29 -4.34
CA ALA A 88 2.53 9.05 -3.55
C ALA A 88 2.26 10.17 -2.53
N GLN A 89 3.32 10.74 -1.96
CA GLN A 89 3.31 11.74 -0.91
C GLN A 89 4.26 12.89 -1.30
N PRO A 90 3.88 13.75 -2.27
CA PRO A 90 4.76 14.78 -2.80
C PRO A 90 5.10 15.87 -1.78
N LEU A 91 4.20 16.14 -0.84
CA LEU A 91 4.38 17.12 0.23
C LEU A 91 4.26 16.46 1.60
N VAL A 92 5.18 16.79 2.50
CA VAL A 92 5.13 16.40 3.92
C VAL A 92 5.38 17.65 4.76
N ASP A 93 4.40 18.00 5.59
CA ASP A 93 4.42 19.22 6.41
C ASP A 93 4.74 20.49 5.57
N GLY A 94 4.21 20.54 4.34
CA GLY A 94 4.42 21.65 3.38
C GLY A 94 5.73 21.60 2.58
N ASN A 95 6.60 20.62 2.85
CA ASN A 95 7.90 20.49 2.19
C ASN A 95 7.87 19.43 1.08
N SER A 96 8.64 19.68 0.00
CA SER A 96 8.83 18.70 -1.09
C SER A 96 9.55 17.46 -0.57
N PHE A 97 8.85 16.32 -0.58
CA PHE A 97 9.44 15.05 -0.12
C PHE A 97 10.59 14.60 -1.03
N ALA A 98 10.47 14.85 -2.33
CA ALA A 98 11.52 14.54 -3.30
C ALA A 98 12.81 15.31 -3.03
N ASP A 99 12.70 16.62 -2.76
CA ASP A 99 13.86 17.48 -2.53
C ASP A 99 14.54 17.14 -1.21
N MET A 100 13.76 16.98 -0.13
CA MET A 100 14.28 16.57 1.17
C MET A 100 15.01 15.22 1.08
N THR A 101 14.40 14.24 0.41
CA THR A 101 15.01 12.91 0.26
C THR A 101 16.28 12.97 -0.57
N THR A 102 16.29 13.72 -1.68
CA THR A 102 17.47 13.87 -2.54
C THR A 102 18.61 14.55 -1.78
N ALA A 103 18.29 15.62 -1.05
CA ALA A 103 19.26 16.40 -0.28
C ALA A 103 20.02 15.55 0.74
N VAL A 104 19.35 14.61 1.41
CA VAL A 104 20.00 13.77 2.43
C VAL A 104 20.59 12.48 1.87
N THR A 105 20.02 11.90 0.81
CA THR A 105 20.40 10.55 0.37
C THR A 105 21.32 10.49 -0.86
N GLN A 106 21.47 11.56 -1.64
CA GLN A 106 22.20 11.50 -2.92
C GLN A 106 23.64 11.03 -2.74
N GLN A 107 24.43 11.71 -1.90
CA GLN A 107 25.83 11.36 -1.65
C GLN A 107 26.02 9.93 -1.10
N PRO A 108 25.33 9.50 -0.02
CA PRO A 108 25.51 8.14 0.48
C PRO A 108 25.05 7.06 -0.52
N PHE A 109 24.04 7.32 -1.37
CA PHE A 109 23.69 6.40 -2.45
C PHE A 109 24.80 6.25 -3.49
N GLU A 110 25.43 7.35 -3.89
CA GLU A 110 26.55 7.33 -4.83
C GLU A 110 27.76 6.60 -4.23
N ALA A 111 28.07 6.83 -2.96
CA ALA A 111 29.15 6.16 -2.25
C ALA A 111 28.90 4.65 -2.08
N LEU A 112 27.68 4.25 -1.69
CA LEU A 112 27.27 2.84 -1.62
C LEU A 112 27.38 2.16 -2.99
N ALA A 113 26.93 2.81 -4.06
CA ALA A 113 27.02 2.24 -5.40
C ALA A 113 28.48 1.99 -5.81
N GLN A 114 29.39 2.90 -5.46
CA GLN A 114 30.83 2.73 -5.71
C GLN A 114 31.42 1.60 -4.87
N ALA A 115 31.09 1.53 -3.57
CA ALA A 115 31.56 0.48 -2.68
C ALA A 115 31.10 -0.91 -3.14
N ILE A 116 29.83 -1.05 -3.53
CA ILE A 116 29.27 -2.29 -4.08
C ILE A 116 29.97 -2.68 -5.38
N LYS A 117 30.19 -1.71 -6.30
CA LYS A 117 30.91 -1.95 -7.55
C LYS A 117 32.35 -2.41 -7.32
N GLN A 118 33.01 -1.86 -6.31
CA GLN A 118 34.39 -2.18 -5.93
C GLN A 118 34.48 -3.43 -5.04
N LYS A 119 33.34 -3.99 -4.61
CA LYS A 119 33.26 -5.09 -3.64
C LYS A 119 34.02 -4.77 -2.34
N ASP A 120 33.99 -3.51 -1.92
CA ASP A 120 34.72 -2.98 -0.77
C ASP A 120 33.78 -2.90 0.44
N ILE A 121 33.88 -3.89 1.33
CA ILE A 121 33.03 -3.97 2.52
C ILE A 121 33.29 -2.83 3.52
N GLY A 122 34.54 -2.35 3.64
CA GLY A 122 34.86 -1.25 4.56
C GLY A 122 34.25 0.08 4.10
N ARG A 123 34.35 0.39 2.80
CA ARG A 123 33.66 1.55 2.23
C ARG A 123 32.15 1.40 2.24
N PHE A 124 31.65 0.19 2.08
CA PHE A 124 30.22 -0.09 2.16
C PHE A 124 29.69 0.21 3.56
N GLU A 125 30.32 -0.31 4.61
CA GLU A 125 29.90 -0.11 6.01
C GLU A 125 29.88 1.38 6.38
N GLN A 126 30.91 2.13 5.99
CA GLN A 126 30.96 3.57 6.20
C GLN A 126 29.80 4.28 5.47
N SER A 127 29.62 4.00 4.18
CA SER A 127 28.59 4.66 3.37
C SER A 127 27.17 4.26 3.81
N TYR A 128 27.00 3.04 4.35
CA TYR A 128 25.74 2.57 4.93
C TYR A 128 25.43 3.29 6.24
N ALA A 129 26.43 3.49 7.09
CA ALA A 129 26.30 4.30 8.29
C ALA A 129 25.93 5.76 7.96
N ASP A 130 26.54 6.32 6.90
CA ASP A 130 26.21 7.66 6.41
C ASP A 130 24.77 7.73 5.88
N LEU A 131 24.30 6.72 5.14
CA LEU A 131 22.90 6.61 4.72
C LEU A 131 21.96 6.53 5.92
N THR A 132 22.31 5.72 6.92
CA THR A 132 21.53 5.58 8.16
C THR A 132 21.42 6.92 8.90
N ALA A 133 22.52 7.67 9.00
CA ALA A 133 22.54 9.00 9.59
C ALA A 133 21.66 9.99 8.79
N ALA A 134 21.72 9.95 7.46
CA ALA A 134 20.88 10.75 6.57
C ALA A 134 19.38 10.43 6.70
N CYS A 135 19.00 9.15 6.85
CA CYS A 135 17.62 8.78 7.15
C CYS A 135 17.16 9.43 8.47
N ASN A 136 18.00 9.36 9.50
CA ASN A 136 17.69 9.95 10.81
C ASN A 136 17.62 11.48 10.76
N SER A 137 18.43 12.17 9.95
CA SER A 137 18.36 13.63 9.82
C SER A 137 17.04 14.08 9.19
N CYS A 138 16.53 13.34 8.20
CA CYS A 138 15.20 13.57 7.64
C CYS A 138 14.10 13.35 8.68
N HIS A 139 14.19 12.27 9.46
CA HIS A 139 13.24 12.01 10.54
C HIS A 139 13.25 13.12 11.60
N GLN A 140 14.42 13.64 11.96
CA GLN A 140 14.53 14.76 12.90
C GLN A 140 13.93 16.05 12.32
N ALA A 141 14.26 16.40 11.08
CA ALA A 141 13.76 17.59 10.40
C ALA A 141 12.22 17.61 10.28
N LEU A 142 11.60 16.44 10.16
CA LEU A 142 10.16 16.28 10.11
C LEU A 142 9.51 16.05 11.49
N ASN A 143 10.21 16.33 12.60
CA ASN A 143 9.70 16.11 13.96
C ASN A 143 9.24 14.66 14.21
N ARG A 144 10.00 13.69 13.71
CA ARG A 144 9.82 12.24 13.89
C ARG A 144 11.04 11.59 14.56
N ALA A 145 11.76 12.33 15.41
CA ALA A 145 12.99 11.88 16.06
C ALA A 145 12.84 10.61 16.93
N ALA A 146 11.60 10.23 17.31
CA ALA A 146 11.32 8.96 17.96
C ALA A 146 11.59 7.72 17.05
N VAL A 147 11.60 7.91 15.73
CA VAL A 147 11.88 6.85 14.75
C VAL A 147 13.37 6.85 14.43
N VAL A 148 14.14 6.07 15.18
CA VAL A 148 15.61 5.99 15.03
C VAL A 148 16.00 4.74 14.26
N ILE A 149 16.60 4.93 13.08
CA ILE A 149 17.21 3.87 12.29
C ILE A 149 18.63 3.62 12.81
N LYS A 150 19.03 2.35 12.90
CA LYS A 150 20.34 1.93 13.38
C LYS A 150 21.03 1.07 12.33
N VAL A 151 22.36 1.13 12.31
CA VAL A 151 23.16 0.10 11.67
C VAL A 151 22.93 -1.22 12.43
N PRO A 152 22.52 -2.30 11.77
CA PRO A 152 22.21 -3.56 12.45
C PRO A 152 23.46 -4.18 13.11
N GLN A 153 23.36 -4.52 14.41
CA GLN A 153 24.40 -5.30 15.10
C GLN A 153 24.28 -6.81 14.81
N SER A 154 23.04 -7.27 14.65
CA SER A 154 22.67 -8.61 14.20
C SER A 154 21.49 -8.46 13.24
N ALA A 155 21.62 -8.97 12.01
CA ALA A 155 20.60 -8.85 10.98
C ALA A 155 20.25 -10.23 10.42
N SER A 156 18.96 -10.54 10.35
CA SER A 156 18.46 -11.74 9.68
C SER A 156 17.08 -11.48 9.06
N VAL A 157 16.81 -12.13 7.94
CA VAL A 157 15.51 -12.23 7.28
C VAL A 157 15.31 -13.71 6.99
N ALA A 158 14.34 -14.34 7.64
CA ALA A 158 14.29 -15.80 7.76
C ALA A 158 13.86 -16.53 6.47
N ASP A 159 13.19 -15.84 5.56
CA ASP A 159 12.63 -16.39 4.32
C ASP A 159 13.45 -16.08 3.06
N LEU A 160 14.69 -15.58 3.23
CA LEU A 160 15.56 -15.19 2.11
C LEU A 160 16.99 -15.71 2.30
N ASP A 161 17.53 -16.37 1.26
CA ASP A 161 18.93 -16.73 1.18
C ASP A 161 19.74 -15.56 0.61
N PHE A 162 20.81 -15.18 1.30
CA PHE A 162 21.70 -14.08 0.92
C PHE A 162 23.04 -14.56 0.39
N ALA A 163 23.30 -15.87 0.33
CA ALA A 163 24.49 -16.40 -0.30
C ALA A 163 24.61 -15.87 -1.75
N PRO A 164 25.82 -15.57 -2.23
CA PRO A 164 26.02 -15.25 -3.64
C PRO A 164 25.47 -16.38 -4.51
N GLY A 165 24.66 -16.03 -5.52
CA GLY A 165 24.26 -16.99 -6.54
C GLY A 165 25.50 -17.48 -7.31
N ALA A 166 25.41 -18.65 -7.93
CA ALA A 166 26.40 -19.05 -8.93
C ALA A 166 26.34 -18.05 -10.10
N GLU A 167 27.41 -17.28 -10.30
CA GLU A 167 27.60 -16.38 -11.45
C GLU A 167 28.02 -17.16 -12.70
#